data_AF-N0ARI1-F1
#
_entry.id   AF-N0ARI1-F1
#
_cell.length_a   1.000
_cell.length_b   1.000
_cell.length_c   1.000
_cell.angle_alpha   90.00
_cell.angle_beta   90.00
_cell.angle_gamma   90.00
#
_symmetry.space_group_name_H-M   'P 1'
#
loop_
_entity.id
_entity.type
_entity.pdbx_description
1 polymer ?
#
loop_
_entity_poly.entity_id
_entity_poly.type
_entity_poly.pdbx_seq_one_letter_code
_entity_poly.pdbx_strand_id
1 'polypeptide(L)' 'MWVITVHSKEQTRMFEFDNEKEAREAFKEIKGCKILSEVVYFNDPCFQLTAV' A
#
# COMPACT_ATOMS: atom_id res chain seq x y z
N MET A 1 -3.00 5.26 3.25
CA MET A 1 -2.95 3.83 3.60
C MET A 1 -2.01 3.14 2.63
N TRP A 2 -1.24 2.15 3.08
CA TRP A 2 -0.27 1.43 2.25
C TRP A 2 -0.58 -0.06 2.26
N VAL A 3 -0.43 -0.70 1.11
CA VAL A 3 -0.69 -2.14 0.96
C VAL A 3 0.51 -2.82 0.33
N ILE A 4 0.96 -3.90 0.94
CA ILE A 4 1.92 -4.82 0.32
C ILE A 4 1.16 -6.03 -0.19
N THR A 5 1.18 -6.23 -1.49
CA THR A 5 0.62 -7.42 -2.14
C THR A 5 1.77 -8.36 -2.48
N VAL A 6 1.71 -9.58 -1.96
CA VAL A 6 2.68 -10.64 -2.23
C VAL A 6 2.01 -11.70 -3.09
N HIS A 7 2.53 -11.86 -4.30
CA HIS A 7 2.08 -12.87 -5.24
C HIS A 7 2.96 -14.12 -5.15
N SER A 8 2.31 -15.27 -5.14
CA SER A 8 2.92 -16.56 -5.39
C SER A 8 2.07 -17.31 -6.42
N LYS A 9 2.57 -18.44 -6.94
CA LYS A 9 1.86 -19.21 -7.97
C LYS A 9 0.42 -19.60 -7.59
N GLU A 10 0.16 -19.82 -6.30
CA GLU A 10 -1.10 -20.40 -5.84
C GLU A 10 -1.89 -19.46 -4.92
N GLN A 11 -1.24 -18.46 -4.32
CA GLN A 11 -1.88 -17.55 -3.36
C GLN A 11 -1.38 -16.11 -3.55
N THR A 12 -2.30 -15.17 -3.36
CA THR A 12 -2.00 -13.75 -3.19
C THR A 12 -2.33 -13.37 -1.75
N ARG A 13 -1.40 -12.71 -1.06
CA ARG A 13 -1.60 -12.19 0.29
C ARG A 13 -1.44 -10.68 0.27
N MET A 14 -2.26 -9.98 1.04
CA MET A 14 -2.23 -8.53 1.17
C MET A 14 -2.00 -8.17 2.63
N PHE A 15 -1.16 -7.17 2.86
CA PHE A 15 -0.85 -6.63 4.19
C PHE A 15 -1.10 -5.14 4.16
N GLU A 16 -1.90 -4.63 5.10
CA GLU A 16 -2.30 -3.23 5.18
C GLU A 16 -1.51 -2.52 6.28
N PHE A 17 -1.14 -1.27 6.01
CA PHE A 17 -0.36 -0.42 6.90
C PHE A 17 -0.90 1.01 6.85
N ASP A 18 -0.87 1.69 8.00
CA ASP A 18 -1.37 3.06 8.10
C ASP A 18 -0.39 4.06 7.48
N ASN A 19 0.91 3.88 7.71
CA ASN A 19 1.96 4.79 7.27
C ASN A 19 2.99 4.17 6.33
N GLU A 20 3.62 5.03 5.52
CA GLU A 20 4.59 4.62 4.50
C GLU A 20 5.83 3.95 5.10
N LYS A 21 6.30 4.46 6.24
CA LYS A 21 7.54 4.02 6.85
C LYS A 21 7.46 2.54 7.26
N GLU A 22 6.42 2.18 8.00
CA GLU A 22 6.18 0.79 8.41
C GLU A 22 6.02 -0.14 7.21
N ALA A 23 5.25 0.29 6.20
CA ALA A 23 5.08 -0.49 4.98
C ALA A 23 6.43 -0.72 4.26
N ARG A 24 7.29 0.29 4.18
CA ARG A 24 8.61 0.17 3.55
C ARG A 24 9.58 -0.70 4.36
N GLU A 25 9.52 -0.65 5.68
CA GLU A 25 10.31 -1.51 6.56
C GLU A 25 9.89 -2.98 6.38
N ALA A 26 8.59 -3.27 6.48
CA ALA A 26 8.05 -4.61 6.22
C ALA A 26 8.33 -5.10 4.79
N PHE A 27 8.25 -4.21 3.79
CA PHE A 27 8.55 -4.56 2.40
C PHE A 27 9.98 -5.04 2.22
N LYS A 28 10.97 -4.52 2.97
CA LYS A 28 12.35 -5.00 2.87
C LYS A 28 12.51 -6.43 3.40
N GLU A 29 11.77 -6.78 4.45
CA GLU A 29 11.87 -8.08 5.11
C GLU A 29 11.13 -9.20 4.38
N ILE A 30 9.98 -8.89 3.77
CA ILE A 30 9.18 -9.85 3.02
C ILE A 30 9.96 -10.34 1.79
N LYS A 31 9.99 -11.65 1.51
CA LYS A 31 10.66 -12.20 0.31
C LYS A 31 9.65 -12.63 -0.74
N GLY A 32 10.09 -12.74 -1.99
CA GLY A 32 9.27 -13.19 -3.12
C GLY A 32 8.83 -12.06 -4.06
N CYS A 33 7.83 -12.35 -4.89
CA CYS A 33 7.24 -11.37 -5.81
C CYS A 33 6.23 -10.51 -5.04
N LYS A 34 6.59 -9.25 -4.81
CA LYS A 34 5.85 -8.34 -3.95
C LYS A 34 5.76 -6.96 -4.59
N ILE A 35 4.65 -6.30 -4.37
CA ILE A 35 4.34 -4.95 -4.85
C ILE A 35 3.93 -4.12 -3.64
N LEU A 36 4.49 -2.92 -3.52
CA LEU A 36 4.06 -1.92 -2.55
C LEU A 36 3.20 -0.89 -3.27
N SER A 37 2.01 -0.64 -2.76
CA SER A 37 1.05 0.31 -3.35
C SER A 37 0.56 1.28 -2.29
N GLU A 38 0.47 2.55 -2.66
CA GLU A 38 -0.22 3.56 -1.87
C GLU A 38 -1.70 3.56 -2.25
N VAL A 39 -2.57 3.49 -1.25
CA VAL A 39 -4.02 3.64 -1.43
C VAL A 39 -4.37 5.08 -1.06
N VAL A 40 -4.75 5.82 -2.09
CA VAL A 40 -5.17 7.22 -2.02
C VAL A 40 -6.69 7.27 -2.13
N TYR A 41 -7.34 7.83 -1.11
CA TYR A 41 -8.78 8.06 -1.14
C TYR A 41 -9.06 9.42 -1.76
N PHE A 42 -9.92 9.47 -2.77
CA PHE A 42 -10.34 10.73 -3.37
C PHE A 42 -10.98 11.70 -2.35
N ASN A 43 -11.61 11.16 -1.31
CA ASN A 43 -12.27 11.94 -0.26
C ASN A 43 -11.32 12.40 0.86
N ASP A 44 -10.03 12.06 0.80
CA ASP A 44 -9.07 12.54 1.79
C ASP A 44 -9.00 14.08 1.73
N PRO A 45 -9.01 14.82 2.85
CA PRO A 45 -9.05 16.28 2.85
C PRO A 45 -7.93 16.94 2.03
N CYS A 46 -6.79 16.26 1.88
CA CYS A 46 -5.66 16.73 1.07
C CYS A 46 -5.90 16.67 -0.45
N PHE A 47 -6.96 16.00 -0.91
CA PHE A 47 -7.35 15.89 -2.32
C PHE A 47 -8.70 16.56 -2.63
N GLN A 48 -9.26 17.34 -1.70
CA GLN A 48 -10.47 18.11 -1.97
C GLN A 48 -10.22 19.10 -3.12
N LEU A 49 -10.87 18.85 -4.25
CA LEU A 49 -10.89 19.77 -5.38
C LEU A 49 -11.58 21.06 -4.95
N THR A 50 -10.82 22.16 -4.88
CA THR A 50 -11.40 23.49 -4.86
C THR A 50 -12.00 23.74 -6.24
N ALA A 51 -13.33 23.80 -6.34
CA ALA A 51 -14.00 24.26 -7.55
C ALA A 51 -13.52 25.69 -7.87
N VAL A 52 -13.01 25.91 -9.07
CA VAL A 52 -12.53 27.20 -9.59
C VAL A 52 -13.63 27.90 -10.37
#